data_AF-F3BY58-F1
#
_entry.id   AF-F3BY58-F1
#
_cell.length_a   1.000
_cell.length_b   1.000
_cell.length_c   1.000
_cell.angle_alpha   90.00
_cell.angle_beta   90.00
_cell.angle_gamma   90.00
#
_symmetry.space_group_name_H-M   'P 1'
#
loop_
_entity.id
_entity.type
_entity.pdbx_description
1 polymer ?
#
loop_
_entity_poly.entity_id
_entity_poly.type
_entity_poly.pdbx_seq_one_letter_code
_entity_poly.pdbx_strand_id
1 'polypeptide(L)' 'MIQKVLRAGIQTLVSLSSPTGLALQWARRHNLNLIHLPQHSAPRVYSPAMEIQA' A
#
# COMPACT_ATOMS: atom_id res chain seq x y z
N MET A 1 -10.03 0.72 5.53
CA MET A 1 -8.95 0.07 6.33
C MET A 1 -7.74 0.97 6.51
N ILE A 2 -7.20 1.58 5.45
CA ILE A 2 -5.96 2.38 5.49
C ILE A 2 -5.89 3.43 6.61
N GLN A 3 -6.97 4.18 6.85
CA GLN A 3 -6.97 5.20 7.92
C GLN A 3 -6.79 4.59 9.32
N LYS A 4 -7.22 3.35 9.56
CA LYS A 4 -6.99 2.67 10.85
C LYS A 4 -5.51 2.31 11.02
N VAL A 5 -4.89 1.81 9.96
CA VAL A 5 -3.46 1.47 9.91
C VAL A 5 -2.61 2.71 10.18
N LEU A 6 -2.94 3.83 9.52
CA LEU A 6 -2.27 5.12 9.74
C LEU A 6 -2.39 5.59 11.19
N ARG A 7 -3.60 5.56 11.77
CA ARG A 7 -3.80 5.96 13.17
C ARG A 7 -3.12 5.03 14.17
N ALA A 8 -2.95 3.76 13.83
CA ALA A 8 -2.21 2.79 14.63
C ALA A 8 -0.68 2.94 14.50
N GLY A 9 -0.18 3.87 13.68
CA GLY A 9 1.25 4.06 13.45
C GLY A 9 1.93 2.91 12.69
N ILE A 10 1.14 2.06 12.02
CA ILE A 10 1.67 0.94 11.25
C ILE A 10 2.26 1.48 9.95
N GLN A 11 3.50 1.13 9.66
CA GLN A 11 4.25 1.65 8.51
C GLN A 11 4.04 0.84 7.23
N THR A 12 3.52 -0.39 7.34
CA THR A 12 3.31 -1.28 6.19
C THR A 12 1.95 -1.97 6.25
N LEU A 13 1.18 -1.79 5.17
CA LEU A 13 -0.09 -2.45 4.91
C LEU A 13 0.05 -3.41 3.73
N VAL A 14 -0.14 -4.70 4.00
CA VAL A 14 -0.32 -5.73 2.97
C VAL A 14 -1.80 -6.04 2.84
N SER A 15 -2.35 -5.98 1.62
CA SER A 15 -3.75 -6.27 1.32
C SER A 15 -3.87 -7.41 0.32
N LEU A 16 -4.84 -8.31 0.51
CA LEU A 16 -5.18 -9.34 -0.48
C LEU A 16 -6.09 -8.80 -1.60
N SER A 17 -6.86 -7.74 -1.30
CA SER A 17 -7.70 -7.04 -2.26
C SER A 17 -6.96 -5.87 -2.91
N SER A 18 -7.32 -5.56 -4.16
CA SER A 18 -6.75 -4.44 -4.91
C SER A 18 -7.02 -3.11 -4.21
N PRO A 19 -6.02 -2.21 -4.12
CA PRO A 19 -6.21 -0.91 -3.48
C PRO A 19 -7.01 0.06 -4.36
N THR A 20 -7.79 0.94 -3.74
CA THR A 20 -8.49 2.03 -4.44
C THR A 20 -7.56 3.23 -4.66
N GLY A 21 -7.89 4.10 -5.62
CA GLY A 21 -7.13 5.34 -5.86
C GLY A 21 -6.99 6.23 -4.62
N LEU A 22 -8.05 6.32 -3.81
CA LEU A 22 -7.99 7.05 -2.55
C LEU A 22 -7.03 6.38 -1.55
N ALA A 23 -7.03 5.06 -1.44
CA ALA A 23 -6.06 4.36 -0.59
C ALA A 23 -4.61 4.62 -1.04
N LEU A 24 -4.35 4.68 -2.35
CA LEU A 24 -3.05 5.06 -2.88
C LEU A 24 -2.65 6.48 -2.50
N GLN A 25 -3.57 7.44 -2.62
CA GLN A 25 -3.31 8.84 -2.26
C GLN A 25 -2.97 8.99 -0.77
N TRP A 26 -3.73 8.33 0.11
CA TRP A 26 -3.44 8.31 1.54
C TRP A 26 -2.10 7.62 1.84
N ALA A 27 -1.80 6.51 1.17
CA ALA A 27 -0.53 5.81 1.38
C ALA A 27 0.67 6.70 1.04
N ARG A 28 0.63 7.40 -0.10
CA ARG A 28 1.68 8.32 -0.54
C ARG A 28 1.80 9.54 0.37
N ARG A 29 0.68 10.18 0.71
CA ARG A 29 0.66 11.38 1.59
C ARG A 29 1.24 11.09 2.96
N HIS A 30 1.05 9.88 3.48
CA HIS A 30 1.48 9.49 4.82
C HIS A 30 2.70 8.56 4.80
N ASN A 31 3.40 8.44 3.67
CA ASN A 31 4.58 7.59 3.50
C ASN A 31 4.38 6.13 3.99
N LEU A 32 3.18 5.59 3.80
CA LEU A 32 2.81 4.23 4.20
C LEU A 32 3.20 3.23 3.10
N ASN A 33 3.84 2.13 3.51
CA ASN A 33 4.11 1.01 2.61
C ASN A 33 2.81 0.31 2.25
N LEU A 34 2.35 0.40 1.01
CA LEU A 34 1.13 -0.26 0.54
C LEU A 34 1.51 -1.35 -0.45
N ILE A 35 1.24 -2.60 -0.08
CA ILE A 35 1.52 -3.79 -0.87
C ILE A 35 0.21 -4.51 -1.13
N HIS A 36 -0.02 -4.88 -2.39
CA HIS A 36 -1.09 -5.80 -2.77
C HIS A 36 -0.50 -7.18 -3.02
N LEU A 37 -0.98 -8.19 -2.29
CA LEU A 37 -0.61 -9.59 -2.45
C LEU A 37 -1.83 -10.37 -3.00
N PRO A 38 -2.04 -10.40 -4.32
CA PRO A 38 -3.07 -11.22 -4.93
C PRO A 38 -2.79 -12.73 -4.74
N GLN A 39 -3.84 -13.55 -4.73
CA GLN A 39 -3.72 -15.01 -4.46
C GLN A 39 -2.91 -15.78 -5.51
N HIS A 40 -2.93 -15.33 -6.77
CA HIS A 40 -2.37 -16.08 -7.90
C HIS A 40 -1.26 -15.33 -8.66
N SER A 41 -0.76 -14.21 -8.13
CA SER A 41 0.33 -13.48 -8.77
C SER A 41 1.27 -12.85 -7.75
N ALA A 42 2.43 -12.39 -8.23
CA ALA A 42 3.44 -11.80 -7.37
C ALA A 42 2.91 -10.54 -6.65
N PRO A 43 3.43 -10.25 -5.43
CA PRO A 43 3.11 -9.03 -4.72
C PRO A 43 3.47 -7.78 -5.54
N ARG A 44 2.64 -6.74 -5.43
CA ARG A 44 2.83 -5.44 -6.07
C ARG A 44 2.98 -4.37 -5.01
N VAL A 45 4.04 -3.58 -5.10
CA VAL A 45 4.26 -2.44 -4.20
C VAL A 45 3.74 -1.16 -4.85
N TYR A 46 2.98 -0.37 -4.09
CA TYR A 46 2.36 0.85 -4.58
C TYR A 46 2.91 2.13 -3.92
N SER A 47 3.52 2.02 -2.73
CA SER A 47 4.05 3.13 -1.91
C SER A 47 4.84 2.55 -0.72
N PRO A 48 5.78 3.28 -0.09
CA PRO A 48 6.89 3.93 -0.77
C PRO A 48 7.99 2.89 -1.04
N ALA A 49 7.84 2.08 -2.09
CA ALA A 49 9.05 1.59 -2.74
C ALA A 49 9.47 2.66 -3.73
N MET A 50 10.74 3.06 -3.67
CA MET A 50 11.42 3.81 -4.73
C MET A 50 11.03 3.16 -6.06
N GLU A 51 10.30 3.89 -6.90
CA GLU A 51 9.82 3.38 -8.18
C GLU A 51 11.06 3.17 -9.06
N ILE A 52 11.65 1.97 -9.06
CA ILE A 52 12.53 1.58 -10.15
C ILE A 52 11.59 1.27 -11.31
N GLN A 53 11.20 2.34 -12.02
CA GLN A 53 10.59 2.24 -13.34
C GLN A 53 11.67 1.67 -14.26
N ALA A 54 11.59 0.38 -14.54
CA ALA A 54 12.34 -0.25 -15.64
C ALA A 54 11.65 0.04 -16.97
#